data_AF-A0A7K1AFT6-F1
#
_entry.id   AF-A0A7K1AFT6-F1
#
_cell.length_a   1.000
_cell.length_b   1.000
_cell.length_c   1.000
_cell.angle_alpha   90.00
_cell.angle_beta   90.00
_cell.angle_gamma   90.00
#
_symmetry.space_group_name_H-M   'P 1'
#
loop_
_entity.id
_entity.type
_entity.pdbx_description
1 polymer ?
#
loop_
_entity_poly.entity_id
_entity_poly.type
_entity_poly.pdbx_seq_one_letter_code
_entity_poly.pdbx_strand_id
1 'polypeptide(L)'
;MSSTESAISSAHSLGWRAKEITQREVARYAERTRGSQKASVRARLVMPLGVPSSFQAYDPHPIVVKAARGANMWDVDDNEYVDYDMGFGALFSGHVNP
;
A
#
# COMPACT_ATOMS: atom_id res chain seq x y z
N MET A 1 3.37 -23.45 -35.69
CA MET A 1 2.84 -23.08 -34.36
C MET A 1 2.09 -21.78 -34.55
N SER A 2 0.79 -21.77 -34.23
CA SER A 2 -0.10 -20.65 -34.57
C SER A 2 0.16 -19.47 -33.63
N SER A 3 0.10 -18.23 -34.13
CA SER A 3 0.31 -17.00 -33.36
C SER A 3 -0.54 -16.91 -32.08
N THR A 4 -1.69 -17.59 -32.06
CA THR A 4 -2.59 -17.71 -30.91
C THR A 4 -2.01 -18.57 -29.78
N GLU A 5 -1.30 -19.65 -30.08
CA GLU A 5 -0.68 -20.52 -29.04
C GLU A 5 0.48 -19.80 -28.33
N SER A 6 1.23 -18.97 -29.06
CA SER A 6 2.33 -18.16 -28.51
C SER A 6 1.83 -17.05 -27.57
N ALA A 7 0.72 -16.40 -27.91
CA ALA A 7 0.08 -15.38 -27.07
C ALA A 7 -0.54 -15.96 -25.78
N ILE A 8 -1.11 -17.17 -25.84
CA ILE A 8 -1.65 -17.87 -24.66
C ILE A 8 -0.52 -18.31 -23.72
N SER A 9 0.59 -18.80 -24.27
CA SER A 9 1.80 -19.15 -23.51
C SER A 9 2.41 -17.92 -22.81
N SER A 10 2.49 -16.78 -23.49
CA SER A 10 3.01 -15.54 -22.90
C SER A 10 2.08 -14.94 -21.84
N ALA A 11 0.76 -14.97 -22.04
CA ALA A 11 -0.22 -14.51 -21.04
C ALA A 11 -0.16 -15.36 -19.76
N HIS A 12 -0.01 -16.69 -19.90
CA HIS A 12 0.20 -17.59 -18.78
C HIS A 12 1.51 -17.26 -18.02
N SER A 13 2.57 -16.89 -18.76
CA SER A 13 3.84 -16.45 -18.17
C SER A 13 3.73 -15.15 -17.37
N LEU A 14 2.92 -14.17 -17.83
CA LEU A 14 2.74 -12.89 -17.13
C LEU A 14 1.94 -13.07 -15.84
N GLY A 15 0.88 -13.88 -15.88
CA GLY A 15 0.08 -14.19 -14.70
C GLY A 15 0.90 -14.87 -13.59
N TRP A 16 1.82 -15.76 -13.94
CA TRP A 16 2.71 -16.39 -12.96
C TRP A 16 3.73 -15.37 -12.42
N ARG A 17 4.43 -14.63 -13.29
CA ARG A 17 5.39 -13.61 -12.82
C ARG A 17 4.74 -12.56 -11.91
N ALA A 18 3.51 -12.17 -12.20
CA ALA A 18 2.75 -11.25 -11.34
C ALA A 18 2.55 -11.84 -9.94
N LYS A 19 2.12 -13.10 -9.83
CA LYS A 19 1.93 -13.78 -8.54
C LYS A 19 3.24 -13.90 -7.75
N GLU A 20 4.34 -14.24 -8.41
CA GLU A 20 5.67 -14.33 -7.77
C GLU A 20 6.11 -12.97 -7.21
N ILE A 21 5.96 -11.90 -8.00
CA ILE A 21 6.25 -10.53 -7.57
C ILE A 21 5.34 -10.15 -6.41
N THR A 22 4.03 -10.41 -6.49
CA THR A 22 3.09 -10.11 -5.40
C THR A 22 3.50 -10.81 -4.11
N GLN A 23 3.81 -12.11 -4.14
CA GLN A 23 4.23 -12.84 -2.94
C GLN A 23 5.49 -12.23 -2.31
N ARG A 24 6.50 -11.93 -3.13
CA ARG A 24 7.74 -11.29 -2.68
C ARG A 24 7.49 -9.91 -2.08
N GLU A 25 6.72 -9.05 -2.76
CA GLU A 25 6.52 -7.67 -2.33
C GLU A 25 5.59 -7.57 -1.11
N VAL A 26 4.59 -8.46 -0.98
CA VAL A 26 3.75 -8.54 0.22
C VAL A 26 4.57 -8.95 1.44
N ALA A 27 5.46 -9.93 1.32
CA ALA A 27 6.37 -10.32 2.41
C ALA A 27 7.29 -9.15 2.82
N ARG A 28 7.91 -8.49 1.84
CA ARG A 28 8.75 -7.31 2.07
C ARG A 28 7.96 -6.13 2.66
N TYR A 29 6.68 -5.99 2.31
CA TYR A 29 5.80 -4.97 2.88
C TYR A 29 5.50 -5.23 4.35
N ALA A 30 5.12 -6.46 4.70
CA ALA A 30 4.87 -6.85 6.08
C ALA A 30 6.12 -6.68 6.96
N GLU A 31 7.31 -7.01 6.42
CA GLU A 31 8.56 -6.85 7.16
C GLU A 31 8.93 -5.39 7.43
N ARG A 32 8.68 -4.47 6.47
CA ARG A 32 9.04 -3.05 6.60
C ARG A 32 8.04 -2.22 7.42
N THR A 33 6.82 -2.72 7.64
CA THR A 33 5.70 -1.96 8.24
C THR A 33 5.15 -2.60 9.52
N ARG A 34 6.04 -3.14 10.38
CA ARG A 34 5.66 -3.91 11.59
C ARG A 34 4.93 -3.04 12.63
N GLY A 35 5.31 -1.78 12.76
CA GLY A 35 4.67 -0.77 13.59
C GLY A 35 3.26 -0.48 13.11
N SER A 36 3.08 -0.30 11.80
CA SER A 36 1.77 -0.14 11.17
C SER A 36 0.87 -1.36 11.38
N GLN A 37 1.44 -2.58 11.31
CA GLN A 37 0.72 -3.81 11.64
C GLN A 37 0.21 -3.80 13.09
N LYS A 38 1.09 -3.50 14.06
CA LYS A 38 0.73 -3.42 15.49
C LYS A 38 -0.34 -2.36 15.74
N ALA A 39 -0.21 -1.19 15.12
CA ALA A 39 -1.17 -0.10 15.22
C ALA A 39 -2.54 -0.50 14.65
N SER A 40 -2.56 -1.18 13.50
CA SER A 40 -3.78 -1.70 12.87
C SER A 40 -4.47 -2.76 13.73
N VAL A 41 -3.73 -3.69 14.32
CA VAL A 41 -4.28 -4.69 15.27
C VAL A 41 -4.94 -4.00 16.46
N ARG A 42 -4.27 -2.98 17.05
CA ARG A 42 -4.85 -2.19 18.14
C ARG A 42 -6.12 -1.45 17.69
N ALA A 43 -6.10 -0.81 16.52
CA ALA A 43 -7.23 -0.03 16.02
C ALA A 43 -8.46 -0.90 15.74
N ARG A 44 -8.28 -2.15 15.27
CA ARG A 44 -9.36 -3.11 15.04
C ARG A 44 -10.17 -3.46 16.29
N LEU A 45 -9.64 -3.22 17.49
CA LEU A 45 -10.36 -3.44 18.74
C LEU A 45 -11.49 -2.42 18.97
N VAL A 46 -11.41 -1.25 18.33
CA VAL A 46 -12.30 -0.11 18.61
C VAL A 46 -12.89 0.53 17.35
N MET A 47 -12.39 0.22 16.16
CA MET A 47 -12.90 0.69 14.88
C MET A 47 -13.15 -0.47 13.91
N PRO A 48 -14.27 -0.49 13.17
CA PRO A 48 -14.50 -1.46 12.11
C PRO A 48 -13.33 -1.47 11.12
N LEU A 49 -12.81 -2.66 10.79
CA LEU A 49 -11.63 -2.87 9.95
C LEU A 49 -10.33 -2.18 10.43
N GLY A 50 -10.35 -1.47 11.58
CA GLY A 50 -9.21 -0.74 12.13
C GLY A 50 -8.92 0.60 11.47
N VAL A 51 -9.85 1.15 10.69
CA VAL A 51 -9.67 2.42 9.96
C VAL A 51 -10.92 3.31 10.06
N PRO A 52 -10.77 4.65 9.98
CA PRO A 52 -11.90 5.59 9.99
C PRO A 52 -12.67 5.67 8.67
N SER A 53 -12.10 5.19 7.56
CA SER A 53 -12.77 5.11 6.25
C SER A 53 -12.44 3.79 5.56
N SER A 54 -13.43 3.15 4.94
CA SER A 54 -13.24 1.88 4.22
C SER A 54 -12.25 1.98 3.06
N PHE A 55 -12.07 3.17 2.48
CA PHE A 55 -11.07 3.42 1.42
C PHE A 55 -9.62 3.22 1.90
N GLN A 56 -9.39 3.26 3.21
CA GLN A 56 -8.07 3.05 3.81
C GLN A 56 -7.81 1.58 4.16
N ALA A 57 -8.81 0.71 4.06
CA ALA A 57 -8.67 -0.71 4.38
C ALA A 57 -8.05 -1.48 3.21
N TYR A 58 -6.89 -2.09 3.42
CA TYR A 58 -6.27 -3.02 2.48
C TYR A 58 -5.42 -4.06 3.20
N ASP A 59 -5.13 -5.17 2.51
CA ASP A 59 -4.31 -6.27 3.00
C ASP A 59 -2.81 -6.01 2.76
N PRO A 60 -1.91 -6.55 3.61
CA PRO A 60 -2.22 -7.27 4.85
C PRO A 60 -2.69 -6.35 5.99
N HIS A 61 -2.33 -5.07 5.93
CA HIS A 61 -2.74 -4.00 6.84
C HIS A 61 -2.37 -2.66 6.21
N PRO A 62 -3.04 -1.55 6.57
CA PRO A 62 -2.65 -0.24 6.09
C PRO A 62 -1.37 0.30 6.76
N ILE A 63 -0.62 1.13 6.04
CA ILE A 63 0.39 1.99 6.65
C ILE A 63 -0.29 2.97 7.61
N VAL A 64 0.36 3.24 8.74
CA VAL A 64 -0.09 4.26 9.68
C VAL A 64 0.87 5.44 9.60
N VAL A 65 0.37 6.58 9.17
CA VAL A 65 1.17 7.79 8.93
C VAL A 65 1.50 8.46 10.25
N LYS A 66 2.77 8.74 10.51
CA LYS A 66 3.25 9.47 11.69
C LYS A 66 3.32 10.98 11.45
N ALA A 67 3.81 11.38 10.27
CA ALA A 67 3.96 12.79 9.91
C ALA A 67 3.92 12.98 8.38
N ALA A 68 3.61 14.18 7.93
CA ALA A 68 3.65 14.57 6.53
C ALA A 68 3.97 16.08 6.39
N ARG A 69 4.67 16.46 5.33
CA ARG A 69 4.96 17.87 4.98
C ARG A 69 5.25 18.01 3.49
N GLY A 70 4.63 18.99 2.85
CA GLY A 70 4.70 19.14 1.40
C GLY A 70 4.15 17.88 0.73
N ALA A 71 4.94 17.28 -0.17
CA ALA A 71 4.58 16.03 -0.85
C ALA A 71 5.09 14.77 -0.11
N ASN A 72 5.75 14.90 1.04
CA ASN A 72 6.40 13.77 1.69
C ASN A 72 5.60 13.29 2.91
N MET A 73 5.58 11.99 3.12
CA MET A 73 4.95 11.32 4.25
C MET A 73 5.91 10.33 4.89
N TRP A 74 5.84 10.20 6.22
CA TRP A 74 6.56 9.21 7.00
C TRP A 74 5.58 8.37 7.80
N ASP A 75 5.68 7.05 7.70
CA ASP A 75 4.88 6.15 8.53
C ASP A 75 5.45 5.99 9.95
N VAL A 76 4.75 5.22 10.79
CA VAL A 76 5.18 4.91 12.17
C VAL A 76 6.44 4.02 12.23
N ASP A 77 6.86 3.45 11.11
CA ASP A 77 8.06 2.63 10.94
C ASP A 77 9.23 3.42 10.31
N ASP A 78 9.10 4.74 10.16
CA ASP A 78 10.08 5.65 9.55
C ASP A 78 10.32 5.44 8.05
N ASN A 79 9.43 4.71 7.36
CA ASN A 79 9.47 4.64 5.89
C ASN A 79 9.02 5.99 5.30
N GLU A 80 9.79 6.50 4.33
CA GLU A 80 9.47 7.74 3.60
C GLU A 80 8.76 7.44 2.28
N TYR A 81 7.74 8.25 1.98
CA TYR A 81 6.92 8.17 0.77
C TYR A 81 6.75 9.55 0.15
N VAL A 82 6.64 9.58 -1.18
CA VAL A 82 6.06 10.71 -1.91
C VAL A 82 4.57 10.45 -2.06
N ASP A 83 3.75 11.35 -1.56
CA ASP A 83 2.29 11.26 -1.55
C ASP A 83 1.70 11.68 -2.90
N TYR A 84 1.42 10.69 -3.74
CA TYR A 84 0.67 10.88 -4.98
C TYR A 84 -0.85 10.74 -4.78
N ASP A 85 -1.31 10.23 -3.63
CA ASP A 85 -2.74 10.12 -3.33
C ASP A 85 -3.32 11.50 -2.99
N MET A 86 -2.54 12.33 -2.29
CA MET A 86 -2.87 13.72 -1.94
C MET A 86 -4.26 13.85 -1.31
N GLY A 87 -4.66 12.86 -0.51
CA GLY A 87 -6.01 12.80 0.07
C GLY A 87 -7.11 12.85 -0.99
N PHE A 88 -6.99 12.04 -2.04
CA PHE A 88 -7.88 12.06 -3.21
C PHE A 88 -7.98 13.45 -3.87
N GLY A 89 -6.85 14.16 -3.93
CA GLY A 89 -6.74 15.51 -4.49
C GLY A 89 -7.10 16.66 -3.55
N ALA A 90 -7.64 16.38 -2.34
CA ALA A 90 -7.96 17.42 -1.37
C ALA A 90 -6.71 18.17 -0.85
N LEU A 91 -5.54 17.51 -0.89
CA LEU A 91 -4.26 18.04 -0.45
C LEU A 91 -3.37 18.42 -1.64
N PHE A 92 -3.96 18.96 -2.71
CA PHE A 92 -3.24 19.37 -3.93
C PHE A 92 -2.03 20.28 -3.66
N SER A 93 -2.15 21.20 -2.70
CA SER A 93 -1.07 22.11 -2.30
C SER A 93 -0.03 21.48 -1.36
N GLY A 94 -0.17 20.18 -1.06
CA GLY A 94 0.66 19.43 -0.12
C GLY A 94 0.21 19.55 1.33
N HIS A 95 0.77 18.68 2.17
CA HIS A 95 0.57 18.67 3.62
C HIS A 95 1.23 19.90 4.26
N VAL A 96 0.50 20.59 5.16
CA VAL A 96 1.04 21.71 5.96
C VAL A 96 1.60 22.86 5.09
N ASN A 97 0.83 23.29 4.09
CA ASN A 97 1.16 24.46 3.27
C ASN A 97 1.08 25.76 4.13
N PRO A 98 2.12 26.62 4.13
CA PRO A 98 2.22 27.81 5.00
C PRO A 98 1.32 28.98 4.62
#